data_AF-A0A1V4QRN1-F1
#
_entry.id   AF-A0A1V4QRN1-F1
#
_cell.length_a   1.000
_cell.length_b   1.000
_cell.length_c   1.000
_cell.angle_alpha   90.00
_cell.angle_beta   90.00
_cell.angle_gamma   90.00
#
_symmetry.space_group_name_H-M   'P 1'
#
loop_
_entity.id
_entity.type
_entity.pdbx_description
1 polymer ?
#
loop_
_entity_poly.entity_id
_entity_poly.type
_entity_poly.pdbx_seq_one_letter_code
_entity_poly.pdbx_strand_id
1 'polypeptide(L)'
;MHLAARVKAAGLKLRVVRNRGLYLVRMYTSLRGIVQGWSRIFYGTFQSVGRACASLALLVVMGLLPYLSATWALAALAVGGGPRRLMWACAATALAAVGAQLSVIWRFYRLVGARPRTFWTYPIGCAVAMVALLVALSKLRPGAEVTWRNTTYTHGK
;
A
#
# COMPACT_ATOMS: atom_id res chain seq x y z
N MET A 1 -16.51 -13.04 -3.11
CA MET A 1 -16.43 -13.99 -4.27
C MET A 1 -17.74 -14.75 -4.52
N HIS A 2 -18.53 -15.10 -3.50
CA HIS A 2 -19.76 -15.92 -3.67
C HIS A 2 -20.84 -15.33 -4.59
N LEU A 3 -21.02 -14.00 -4.64
CA LEU A 3 -22.04 -13.38 -5.50
C LEU A 3 -21.76 -13.61 -6.99
N ALA A 4 -20.52 -13.39 -7.44
CA ALA A 4 -20.15 -13.60 -8.83
C ALA A 4 -20.27 -15.07 -9.25
N ALA A 5 -19.94 -16.01 -8.35
CA ALA A 5 -20.11 -17.44 -8.58
C ALA A 5 -21.59 -17.80 -8.76
N ARG A 6 -22.48 -17.30 -7.88
CA ARG A 6 -23.93 -17.52 -7.98
C ARG A 6 -24.53 -16.94 -9.27
N VAL A 7 -24.11 -15.74 -9.69
CA VAL A 7 -24.62 -15.11 -10.92
C VAL A 7 -24.22 -15.93 -12.16
N LYS A 8 -22.99 -16.44 -12.22
CA LYS A 8 -22.56 -17.32 -13.31
C LYS A 8 -23.28 -18.67 -13.30
N ALA A 9 -23.49 -19.26 -12.12
CA ALA A 9 -24.24 -20.51 -11.99
C ALA A 9 -25.71 -20.38 -12.45
N ALA A 10 -26.29 -19.17 -12.34
CA ALA A 10 -27.61 -18.85 -12.85
C ALA A 10 -27.65 -18.56 -14.37
N GLY A 11 -26.56 -18.78 -15.11
CA GLY A 11 -26.50 -18.55 -16.56
C GLY A 11 -26.45 -17.07 -16.97
N LEU A 12 -26.32 -16.15 -16.02
CA LEU A 12 -26.30 -14.71 -16.28
C LEU A 12 -24.90 -14.21 -16.67
N LYS A 13 -24.85 -13.18 -17.51
CA LYS A 13 -23.60 -12.54 -17.94
C LYS A 13 -23.24 -11.38 -17.00
N LEU A 14 -22.08 -11.46 -16.36
CA LEU A 14 -21.52 -10.35 -15.60
C LEU A 14 -20.80 -9.37 -16.55
N ARG A 15 -21.09 -8.07 -16.42
CA ARG A 15 -20.37 -7.00 -17.10
C ARG A 15 -19.73 -6.08 -16.06
N VAL A 16 -18.46 -5.75 -16.25
CA VAL A 16 -17.79 -4.72 -15.45
C VAL A 16 -18.10 -3.38 -16.09
N VAL A 17 -18.90 -2.56 -15.39
CA VAL A 17 -19.29 -1.24 -15.87
C VAL A 17 -18.53 -0.20 -15.06
N ARG A 18 -17.86 0.74 -15.72
CA ARG A 18 -17.30 1.91 -15.04
C ARG A 18 -18.45 2.83 -14.67
N ASN A 19 -18.52 3.22 -13.41
CA ASN A 19 -19.51 4.17 -12.97
C ASN A 19 -18.87 5.37 -12.27
N ARG A 20 -19.46 6.56 -12.48
CA ARG A 20 -19.14 7.79 -11.75
C ARG A 20 -20.39 8.21 -11.00
N GLY A 21 -20.28 8.32 -9.67
CA GLY A 21 -21.35 8.84 -8.82
C GLY A 21 -22.36 7.83 -8.28
N LEU A 22 -22.32 6.54 -8.68
CA LEU A 22 -23.24 5.53 -8.11
C LEU A 22 -22.97 5.20 -6.64
N TYR A 23 -21.73 5.41 -6.18
CA TYR A 23 -21.32 5.11 -4.82
C TYR A 23 -20.59 6.31 -4.22
N LEU A 24 -21.07 6.74 -3.05
CA LEU A 24 -20.36 7.63 -2.15
C LEU A 24 -19.85 6.82 -0.98
N VAL A 25 -18.54 6.87 -0.75
CA VAL A 25 -17.91 6.28 0.43
C VAL A 25 -17.41 7.40 1.32
N ARG A 26 -17.82 7.38 2.59
CA ARG A 26 -17.25 8.27 3.60
C ARG A 26 -15.85 7.77 3.92
N MET A 27 -14.85 8.59 3.60
CA MET A 27 -13.46 8.31 3.95
C MET A 27 -13.20 8.54 5.45
N TYR A 28 -12.14 7.91 5.94
CA TYR A 28 -11.70 8.03 7.33
C TYR A 28 -11.36 9.49 7.67
N THR A 29 -11.73 9.92 8.87
CA THR A 29 -11.50 11.28 9.37
C THR A 29 -10.23 11.41 10.23
N SER A 30 -9.58 10.28 10.56
CA SER A 30 -8.38 10.25 11.40
C SER A 30 -7.39 9.19 10.94
N LEU A 31 -6.10 9.38 11.26
CA LEU A 31 -5.05 8.42 10.95
C LEU A 31 -5.31 7.06 11.60
N ARG A 32 -5.80 7.04 12.85
CA ARG A 32 -6.24 5.81 13.53
C ARG A 32 -7.32 5.09 12.74
N GLY A 33 -8.32 5.84 12.25
CA GLY A 33 -9.37 5.29 11.39
C GLY A 33 -8.83 4.71 10.08
N ILE A 34 -7.88 5.40 9.44
CA ILE A 34 -7.19 4.92 8.22
C ILE A 34 -6.50 3.58 8.51
N VAL A 35 -5.64 3.51 9.52
CA VAL A 35 -4.87 2.31 9.85
C VAL A 35 -5.79 1.14 10.20
N GLN A 36 -6.81 1.36 11.04
CA GLN A 36 -7.78 0.33 11.39
C GLN A 36 -8.55 -0.18 10.17
N GLY A 37 -9.04 0.74 9.34
CA GLY A 37 -9.81 0.42 8.15
C GLY A 37 -9.02 -0.35 7.08
N TRP A 38 -7.80 0.09 6.80
CA TRP A 38 -6.91 -0.59 5.84
C TRP A 38 -6.37 -1.91 6.38
N SER A 39 -6.03 -2.01 7.67
CA SER A 39 -5.59 -3.28 8.28
C SER A 39 -6.63 -4.38 8.11
N ARG A 40 -7.92 -4.03 8.20
CA ARG A 40 -9.04 -4.96 7.94
C ARG A 40 -9.07 -5.42 6.48
N ILE A 41 -8.88 -4.51 5.52
CA ILE A 41 -8.85 -4.84 4.09
C ILE A 41 -7.70 -5.80 3.80
N PHE A 42 -6.51 -5.52 4.31
CA PHE A 42 -5.33 -6.37 4.12
C PHE A 42 -5.51 -7.73 4.79
N TYR A 43 -6.05 -7.77 6.01
CA TYR A 43 -6.36 -9.02 6.70
C TYR A 43 -7.31 -9.91 5.87
N GLY A 44 -8.43 -9.34 5.40
CA GLY A 44 -9.40 -10.07 4.59
C GLY A 44 -8.90 -10.47 3.19
N THR A 45 -7.92 -9.75 2.66
CA THR A 45 -7.39 -9.96 1.30
C THR A 45 -6.27 -11.00 1.28
N PHE A 46 -5.30 -10.92 2.20
CA PHE A 46 -4.11 -11.77 2.13
C PHE A 46 -4.32 -13.14 2.76
N GLN A 47 -5.10 -13.23 3.85
CA GLN A 47 -5.50 -14.46 4.56
C GLN A 47 -4.37 -15.41 5.02
N SER A 48 -3.12 -15.20 4.61
CA SER A 48 -1.96 -15.98 5.03
C SER A 48 -0.77 -15.06 5.33
N VAL A 49 0.01 -15.46 6.33
CA VAL A 49 1.22 -14.72 6.76
C VAL A 49 2.20 -14.57 5.60
N GLY A 50 2.42 -15.64 4.82
CA GLY A 50 3.33 -15.59 3.67
C GLY A 50 2.95 -14.56 2.61
N ARG A 51 1.66 -14.47 2.24
CA ARG A 51 1.18 -13.47 1.26
C ARG A 51 1.28 -12.05 1.80
N ALA A 52 0.98 -11.87 3.09
CA ALA A 52 1.10 -10.58 3.74
C ALA A 52 2.58 -10.13 3.86
N CYS A 53 3.51 -11.04 4.19
CA CYS A 53 4.95 -10.78 4.21
C CYS A 53 5.49 -10.46 2.81
N ALA A 54 5.09 -11.21 1.77
CA ALA A 54 5.48 -10.91 0.39
C ALA A 54 4.98 -9.52 -0.06
N SER A 55 3.75 -9.17 0.32
CA SER A 55 3.18 -7.85 0.03
C SER A 55 3.89 -6.72 0.79
N LEU A 56 4.30 -6.99 2.04
CA LEU A 56 5.10 -6.06 2.84
C LEU A 56 6.48 -5.85 2.22
N ALA A 57 7.15 -6.94 1.83
CA ALA A 57 8.44 -6.88 1.14
C ALA A 57 8.34 -6.09 -0.17
N LEU A 58 7.31 -6.35 -0.98
CA LEU A 58 7.05 -5.60 -2.21
C LEU A 58 6.85 -4.10 -1.92
N LEU A 59 6.05 -3.77 -0.90
CA LEU A 59 5.83 -2.37 -0.48
C LEU A 59 7.12 -1.69 -0.01
N VAL A 60 7.98 -2.40 0.73
CA VAL A 60 9.26 -1.86 1.19
C VAL A 60 10.19 -1.63 -0.01
N VAL A 61 10.38 -2.63 -0.87
CA VAL A 61 11.33 -2.58 -1.98
C VAL A 61 10.87 -1.63 -3.09
N MET A 62 9.60 -1.68 -3.48
CA MET A 62 9.06 -0.85 -4.57
C MET A 62 8.50 0.49 -4.08
N GLY A 63 8.20 0.63 -2.79
CA GLY A 63 7.58 1.82 -2.22
C GLY A 63 8.57 2.70 -1.48
N LEU A 64 9.28 2.17 -0.48
CA LEU A 64 10.09 2.97 0.45
C LEU A 64 11.59 2.98 0.11
N LEU A 65 12.12 1.87 -0.38
CA LEU A 65 13.56 1.68 -0.62
C LEU A 65 14.15 2.76 -1.55
N PRO A 66 13.50 3.19 -2.66
CA PRO A 66 14.07 4.25 -3.50
C PRO A 66 14.31 5.55 -2.73
N TYR A 67 13.41 5.91 -1.82
CA TYR A 67 13.53 7.10 -0.99
C TYR A 67 14.62 6.93 0.06
N LEU A 68 14.66 5.78 0.75
CA LEU A 68 15.69 5.48 1.75
C LEU A 68 17.09 5.50 1.13
N SER A 69 17.25 4.86 -0.03
CA SER A 69 18.50 4.84 -0.78
C SER A 69 18.90 6.24 -1.26
N ALA A 70 17.96 7.05 -1.73
CA ALA A 70 18.26 8.43 -2.15
C ALA A 70 18.68 9.30 -0.96
N THR A 71 17.97 9.22 0.16
CA THR A 71 18.33 9.96 1.39
C THR A 71 19.69 9.54 1.93
N TRP A 72 19.98 8.25 1.95
CA TRP A 72 21.25 7.73 2.43
C TRP A 72 22.42 8.14 1.53
N ALA A 73 22.26 8.02 0.20
CA ALA A 73 23.31 8.38 -0.75
C ALA A 73 23.62 9.90 -0.72
N LEU A 74 22.60 10.75 -0.60
CA LEU A 74 22.78 12.20 -0.44
C LEU A 74 23.45 12.56 0.89
N ALA A 75 23.05 11.90 1.98
CA ALA A 75 23.69 12.10 3.28
C ALA A 75 25.17 11.66 3.26
N ALA A 76 25.48 10.52 2.66
CA ALA A 76 26.84 10.02 2.50
C ALA A 76 27.72 10.98 1.67
N LEU A 77 27.18 11.56 0.58
CA LEU A 77 27.87 12.59 -0.19
C LEU A 77 28.16 13.85 0.64
N ALA A 78 27.21 14.28 1.47
CA ALA A 78 27.34 15.49 2.27
C ALA A 78 28.44 15.39 3.34
N VAL A 79 28.67 14.19 3.89
CA VAL A 79 29.72 13.94 4.89
C VAL A 79 31.04 13.45 4.30
N GLY A 80 31.14 13.34 2.97
CA GLY A 80 32.35 12.84 2.31
C GLY A 80 32.61 11.35 2.51
N GLY A 81 31.57 10.54 2.72
CA GLY A 81 31.69 9.11 2.95
C GLY A 81 32.17 8.35 1.70
N GLY A 82 33.32 7.69 1.78
CA GLY A 82 33.79 6.76 0.75
C GLY A 82 34.20 7.40 -0.60
N PRO A 83 34.38 6.57 -1.65
CA PRO A 83 34.85 7.05 -2.95
C PRO A 83 33.82 7.98 -3.63
N ARG A 84 34.19 9.25 -3.83
CA ARG A 84 33.29 10.30 -4.36
C ARG A 84 32.56 9.91 -5.65
N ARG A 85 33.24 9.28 -6.61
CA ARG A 85 32.63 8.83 -7.88
C ARG A 85 31.53 7.78 -7.67
N LEU A 86 31.76 6.82 -6.78
CA LEU A 86 30.78 5.78 -6.45
C LEU A 86 29.55 6.38 -5.78
N MET A 87 29.75 7.29 -4.82
CA MET A 87 28.64 7.95 -4.13
C MET A 87 27.79 8.80 -5.06
N TRP A 88 28.39 9.52 -6.01
CA TRP A 88 27.64 10.24 -7.04
C TRP A 88 26.83 9.30 -7.94
N ALA A 89 27.40 8.16 -8.34
CA ALA A 89 26.68 7.15 -9.12
C ALA A 89 25.49 6.57 -8.34
N CYS A 90 25.68 6.25 -7.05
CA CYS A 90 24.61 5.77 -6.17
C CYS A 90 23.50 6.82 -6.00
N ALA A 91 23.86 8.09 -5.74
CA ALA A 91 22.90 9.16 -5.58
C ALA A 91 22.12 9.43 -6.87
N ALA A 92 22.79 9.50 -8.02
CA ALA A 92 22.15 9.68 -9.33
C ALA A 92 21.17 8.54 -9.64
N THR A 93 21.57 7.29 -9.39
CA THR A 93 20.72 6.12 -9.62
C THR A 93 19.49 6.13 -8.71
N ALA A 94 19.66 6.43 -7.42
CA ALA A 94 18.56 6.48 -6.46
C ALA A 94 17.58 7.62 -6.78
N LEU A 95 18.08 8.79 -7.15
CA LEU A 95 17.26 9.93 -7.58
C LEU A 95 16.50 9.63 -8.87
N ALA A 96 17.13 8.96 -9.84
CA ALA A 96 16.47 8.51 -11.07
C ALA A 96 15.33 7.52 -10.76
N ALA A 97 15.56 6.57 -9.83
CA ALA A 97 14.53 5.64 -9.39
C ALA A 97 13.33 6.35 -8.73
N VAL A 98 13.58 7.32 -7.84
CA VAL A 98 12.53 8.15 -7.24
C VAL A 98 11.76 8.94 -8.31
N GLY A 99 12.47 9.56 -9.27
CA GLY A 99 11.85 10.29 -10.37
C GLY A 99 10.95 9.41 -11.24
N ALA A 100 11.43 8.22 -11.60
CA ALA A 100 10.65 7.24 -12.36
C ALA A 100 9.38 6.81 -11.59
N GLN A 101 9.52 6.53 -10.30
CA GLN A 101 8.41 6.14 -9.42
C GLN A 101 7.36 7.25 -9.32
N LEU A 102 7.77 8.49 -9.03
CA LEU A 102 6.86 9.64 -8.94
C LEU A 102 6.13 9.90 -10.27
N SER A 103 6.81 9.70 -11.41
CA SER A 103 6.20 9.77 -12.73
C SER A 103 5.09 8.71 -12.93
N VAL A 104 5.32 7.48 -12.47
CA VAL A 104 4.28 6.42 -12.50
C VAL A 104 3.10 6.79 -11.61
N ILE A 105 3.35 7.24 -10.38
CA ILE A 105 2.29 7.61 -9.44
C ILE A 105 1.45 8.79 -9.94
N TRP A 106 2.07 9.81 -10.53
CA TRP A 106 1.35 10.93 -11.12
C TRP A 106 0.39 10.49 -12.24
N ARG A 107 0.85 9.61 -13.14
CA ARG A 107 0.02 9.03 -14.21
C ARG A 107 -1.10 8.16 -13.62
N PHE A 108 -0.78 7.36 -12.62
CA PHE A 108 -1.75 6.50 -11.94
C PHE A 108 -2.84 7.32 -11.25
N TYR A 109 -2.50 8.42 -10.58
CA TYR A 109 -3.49 9.29 -9.93
C TYR A 109 -4.47 9.90 -10.92
N ARG A 110 -3.99 10.32 -12.10
CA ARG A 110 -4.87 10.76 -13.20
C ARG A 110 -5.81 9.65 -13.65
N LEU A 111 -5.31 8.42 -13.77
CA LEU A 111 -6.09 7.27 -14.22
C LEU A 111 -7.22 6.92 -13.25
N VAL A 112 -6.97 6.98 -11.94
CA VAL A 112 -7.96 6.65 -10.91
C VAL A 112 -8.82 7.83 -10.48
N GLY A 113 -8.66 9.00 -11.10
CA GLY A 113 -9.40 10.21 -10.77
C GLY A 113 -9.00 10.86 -9.43
N ALA A 114 -7.84 10.49 -8.88
CA ALA A 114 -7.25 11.16 -7.73
C ALA A 114 -6.58 12.47 -8.16
N ARG A 115 -6.37 13.40 -7.22
CA ARG A 115 -5.69 14.69 -7.49
C ARG A 115 -4.21 14.41 -7.81
N PRO A 116 -3.73 14.60 -9.05
CA PRO A 116 -2.37 14.19 -9.42
C PRO A 116 -1.28 14.95 -8.67
N ARG A 117 -1.60 16.18 -8.22
CA ARG A 117 -0.70 17.01 -7.41
C ARG A 117 -0.31 16.35 -6.09
N THR A 118 -1.11 15.45 -5.52
CA THR A 118 -0.73 14.80 -4.25
C THR A 118 0.30 13.67 -4.44
N PHE A 119 0.89 13.48 -5.62
CA PHE A 119 1.87 12.41 -5.87
C PHE A 119 3.09 12.48 -4.94
N TRP A 120 3.50 13.68 -4.50
CA TRP A 120 4.62 13.85 -3.57
C TRP A 120 4.34 13.27 -2.17
N THR A 121 3.07 13.09 -1.78
CA THR A 121 2.72 12.46 -0.49
C THR A 121 2.75 10.93 -0.55
N TYR A 122 3.12 10.36 -1.70
CA TYR A 122 3.17 8.91 -1.89
C TYR A 122 4.04 8.17 -0.85
N PRO A 123 5.25 8.63 -0.47
CA PRO A 123 6.06 7.96 0.56
C PRO A 123 5.35 7.87 1.91
N ILE A 124 4.61 8.93 2.27
CA ILE A 124 3.79 8.97 3.48
C ILE A 124 2.67 7.91 3.38
N GLY A 125 2.01 7.82 2.22
CA GLY A 125 1.05 6.77 1.92
C GLY A 125 1.62 5.36 2.07
N CYS A 126 2.84 5.13 1.57
CA CYS A 126 3.55 3.85 1.74
C CYS A 126 3.83 3.54 3.21
N ALA A 127 4.29 4.52 4.00
CA ALA A 127 4.54 4.34 5.42
C ALA A 127 3.25 3.99 6.19
N VAL A 128 2.14 4.68 5.89
CA VAL A 128 0.84 4.38 6.50
C VAL A 128 0.32 2.99 6.08
N ALA A 129 0.47 2.63 4.81
CA ALA A 129 0.11 1.30 4.31
C ALA A 129 0.96 0.20 4.97
N MET A 130 2.25 0.46 5.20
CA MET A 130 3.16 -0.44 5.90
C MET A 130 2.69 -0.68 7.33
N VAL A 131 2.36 0.39 8.09
CA VAL A 131 1.80 0.28 9.44
C VAL A 131 0.49 -0.52 9.43
N ALA A 132 -0.42 -0.22 8.50
CA ALA A 132 -1.68 -0.95 8.37
C ALA A 132 -1.47 -2.44 8.05
N LEU A 133 -0.48 -2.77 7.24
CA LEU A 133 -0.14 -4.15 6.88
C LEU A 133 0.52 -4.91 8.04
N LEU A 134 1.38 -4.24 8.82
CA LEU A 134 1.94 -4.80 10.05
C LEU A 134 0.84 -5.09 11.10
N VAL A 135 -0.12 -4.18 11.24
CA VAL A 135 -1.31 -4.39 12.09
C VAL A 135 -2.20 -5.52 11.55
N ALA A 136 -2.26 -5.72 10.24
CA ALA A 136 -2.97 -6.86 9.65
C ALA A 136 -2.24 -8.19 9.91
N LEU A 137 -0.90 -8.19 9.80
CA LEU A 137 -0.05 -9.34 10.09
C LEU A 137 -0.16 -9.79 11.54
N SER A 138 -0.21 -8.86 12.50
CA SER A 138 -0.39 -9.21 13.92
C SER A 138 -1.74 -9.90 14.19
N LYS A 139 -2.76 -9.60 13.37
CA LYS A 139 -4.10 -10.21 13.43
C LYS A 139 -4.22 -11.55 12.71
N LEU A 140 -3.22 -11.97 11.93
CA LEU A 140 -3.19 -13.29 11.28
C LEU A 140 -2.68 -14.40 12.21
N ARG A 141 -2.39 -14.09 13.48
CA ARG A 141 -1.98 -15.07 14.49
C ARG A 141 -3.20 -15.86 14.98
N PRO A 142 -3.07 -17.17 15.28
CA PRO A 142 -4.15 -17.94 15.90
C PRO A 142 -4.64 -17.27 17.19
N GLY A 143 -5.96 -17.16 17.37
CA GLY A 143 -6.56 -16.52 18.54
C GLY A 143 -6.60 -14.99 18.51
N ALA A 144 -6.14 -14.34 17.43
CA ALA A 144 -6.29 -12.91 17.30
C ALA A 144 -7.76 -12.49 17.11
N GLU A 145 -8.13 -11.41 17.80
CA GLU A 145 -9.47 -10.84 17.73
C GLU A 145 -9.56 -9.69 16.72
N VAL A 146 -10.65 -9.68 15.96
CA VAL A 146 -11.00 -8.63 15.02
C VAL A 146 -12.38 -8.10 15.36
N THR A 147 -12.46 -6.96 16.03
CA THR A 147 -13.73 -6.27 16.28
C THR A 147 -14.19 -5.48 15.07
N TRP A 148 -15.43 -5.69 14.63
CA TRP A 148 -16.10 -4.98 13.55
C TRP A 148 -17.54 -4.65 13.94
N ARG A 149 -17.91 -3.36 13.92
CA ARG A 149 -19.26 -2.88 14.29
C ARG A 149 -19.77 -3.47 15.62
N ASN A 150 -18.90 -3.46 16.64
CA ASN A 150 -19.15 -4.05 17.96
C ASN A 150 -19.28 -5.58 17.98
N THR A 151 -18.99 -6.27 16.88
CA THR A 151 -18.90 -7.74 16.82
C THR A 151 -17.44 -8.15 16.77
N THR A 152 -16.99 -8.92 17.76
CA THR A 152 -15.62 -9.48 17.77
C THR A 152 -15.61 -10.84 17.09
N TYR A 153 -14.78 -10.97 16.06
CA TYR A 153 -14.50 -12.22 15.38
C TYR A 153 -13.15 -12.75 15.84
N THR A 154 -13.08 -13.99 16.28
CA THR A 154 -11.83 -14.68 16.60
C THR A 154 -11.32 -15.43 15.36
N HIS A 155 -10.04 -15.28 15.06
CA HIS A 155 -9.42 -16.07 14.01
C HIS A 155 -9.08 -17.47 14.53
N GLY A 156 -9.97 -18.42 14.24
CA GLY A 156 -9.75 -19.87 14.35
C GLY A 156 -9.44 -20.41 15.76
N LYS A 157 -10.44 -21.07 16.34
CA LYS A 157 -10.36 -22.54 16.42
C LYS A 157 -11.34 -23.10 15.40
#